data_AF-A0A2H0CWS3-F1
#
_entry.id   AF-A0A2H0CWS3-F1
#
_cell.length_a   1.000
_cell.length_b   1.000
_cell.length_c   1.000
_cell.angle_alpha   90.00
_cell.angle_beta   90.00
_cell.angle_gamma   90.00
#
_symmetry.space_group_name_H-M   'P 1'
#
loop_
_entity.id
_entity.type
_entity.pdbx_description
1 polymer ?
#
loop_
_entity_poly.entity_id
_entity_poly.type
_entity_poly.pdbx_seq_one_letter_code
_entity_poly.pdbx_strand_id
1 'polypeptide(L)'
;MKTKLPLLTVSALLAGTAFAWYTIYTDFSRFFSYGGDWLQFSGTLFPHPATTTCFYGGFAFLAALIWAVGIRRMRDSVRRVRQWLLLVSFLIAGMLFAWTNAGLTLVKFYTAASGEGVSCSGVLITNPFTTPCFIGASLFLLSLIISVFAYRALRADVNQDTRGMNNPTTGGTAEAADTESAGEISTDS
;
A
#
# COMPACT_ATOMS: atom_id res chain seq x y z
N MET A 1 3.97 -13.18 -14.50
CA MET A 1 3.46 -12.89 -13.13
C MET A 1 3.92 -11.54 -12.56
N LYS A 2 5.10 -11.00 -12.93
CA LYS A 2 5.71 -9.77 -12.37
C LYS A 2 4.83 -8.51 -12.39
N THR A 3 3.93 -8.35 -13.37
CA THR A 3 3.04 -7.18 -13.48
C THR A 3 1.79 -7.24 -12.59
N LYS A 4 1.44 -8.41 -12.02
CA LYS A 4 0.19 -8.57 -11.25
C LYS A 4 0.33 -8.15 -9.78
N LEU A 5 1.52 -8.27 -9.17
CA LEU A 5 1.74 -7.90 -7.76
C LEU A 5 1.45 -6.43 -7.44
N PRO A 6 1.96 -5.43 -8.19
CA PRO A 6 1.63 -4.03 -7.90
C PRO A 6 0.14 -3.72 -8.14
N LEU A 7 -0.53 -4.49 -9.00
CA LEU A 7 -1.98 -4.39 -9.18
C LEU A 7 -2.72 -4.90 -7.93
N LEU A 8 -2.26 -6.02 -7.34
CA LEU A 8 -2.80 -6.56 -6.10
C LEU A 8 -2.65 -5.60 -4.92
N THR A 9 -1.52 -4.87 -4.84
CA THR A 9 -1.35 -3.82 -3.83
C THR A 9 -2.40 -2.73 -3.98
N VAL A 10 -2.66 -2.28 -5.22
CA VAL A 10 -3.69 -1.26 -5.49
C VAL A 10 -5.08 -1.77 -5.14
N SER A 11 -5.44 -3.02 -5.49
CA SER A 11 -6.74 -3.58 -5.14
C SER A 11 -6.94 -3.73 -3.63
N ALA A 12 -5.89 -4.16 -2.90
CA ALA A 12 -5.94 -4.27 -1.45
C ALA A 12 -6.13 -2.90 -0.78
N LEU A 13 -5.38 -1.88 -1.24
CA LEU A 13 -5.52 -0.50 -0.76
C LEU A 13 -6.88 0.10 -1.10
N LEU A 14 -7.44 -0.23 -2.27
CA LEU A 14 -8.77 0.23 -2.67
C LEU A 14 -9.86 -0.39 -1.78
N ALA A 15 -9.77 -1.68 -1.48
CA ALA A 15 -10.67 -2.34 -0.52
C ALA A 15 -10.54 -1.71 0.88
N GLY A 16 -9.32 -1.47 1.36
CA GLY A 16 -9.05 -0.77 2.63
C GLY A 16 -9.64 0.64 2.67
N THR A 17 -9.48 1.39 1.58
CA THR A 17 -10.03 2.75 1.44
C THR A 17 -11.56 2.70 1.47
N ALA A 18 -12.20 1.84 0.68
CA ALA A 18 -13.65 1.71 0.66
C ALA A 18 -14.22 1.34 2.03
N PHE A 19 -13.60 0.39 2.72
CA PHE A 19 -14.00 -0.01 4.07
C PHE A 19 -13.86 1.12 5.10
N ALA A 20 -12.73 1.83 5.09
CA ALA A 20 -12.50 2.93 6.01
C ALA A 20 -13.49 4.08 5.78
N TRP A 21 -13.73 4.46 4.52
CA TRP A 21 -14.69 5.50 4.18
C TRP A 21 -16.14 5.10 4.50
N TYR A 22 -16.51 3.84 4.31
CA TYR A 22 -17.79 3.33 4.76
C TYR A 22 -17.96 3.47 6.28
N THR A 23 -16.94 3.10 7.05
CA THR A 23 -16.95 3.25 8.52
C THR A 23 -17.08 4.72 8.92
N ILE A 24 -16.27 5.60 8.34
CA ILE A 24 -16.32 7.04 8.58
C ILE A 24 -17.73 7.57 8.28
N TYR A 25 -18.31 7.20 7.15
CA TYR A 25 -19.67 7.60 6.79
C TYR A 25 -20.70 7.13 7.84
N THR A 26 -20.62 5.89 8.31
CA THR A 26 -21.52 5.40 9.36
C THR A 26 -21.36 6.17 10.67
N ASP A 27 -20.13 6.53 11.05
CA ASP A 27 -19.87 7.31 12.26
C ASP A 27 -20.36 8.76 12.15
N PHE A 28 -20.16 9.41 11.00
CA PHE A 28 -20.74 10.72 10.73
C PHE A 28 -22.28 10.67 10.74
N SER A 29 -22.89 9.66 10.11
CA SER A 29 -24.35 9.53 10.06
C SER A 29 -24.96 9.39 11.47
N ARG A 30 -24.28 8.66 12.37
CA ARG A 30 -24.67 8.53 13.77
C ARG A 30 -24.54 9.87 14.49
N PHE A 31 -23.40 10.54 14.36
CA PHE A 31 -23.15 11.84 14.99
C PHE A 31 -24.24 12.87 14.64
N PHE A 32 -24.59 13.00 13.35
CA PHE A 32 -25.66 13.90 12.91
C PHE A 32 -27.05 13.46 13.39
N SER A 33 -27.31 12.14 13.46
CA SER A 33 -28.61 11.63 13.94
C SER A 33 -28.86 11.91 15.42
N TYR A 34 -27.81 12.08 16.22
CA TYR A 34 -27.89 12.45 17.64
C TYR A 34 -27.76 13.97 17.87
N GLY A 35 -27.95 14.78 16.82
CA GLY A 35 -27.99 16.24 16.93
C GLY A 35 -26.62 16.92 17.02
N GLY A 36 -25.54 16.25 16.61
CA GLY A 36 -24.22 16.86 16.51
C GLY A 36 -24.10 17.80 15.30
N ASP A 37 -23.45 18.95 15.49
CA ASP A 37 -23.12 19.91 14.43
C ASP A 37 -21.65 19.84 14.00
N TRP A 38 -21.33 20.29 12.77
CA TRP A 38 -19.96 20.29 12.21
C TRP A 38 -18.92 21.05 13.04
N LEU A 39 -19.34 22.04 13.83
CA LEU A 39 -18.49 22.89 14.66
C LEU A 39 -18.54 22.52 16.14
N GLN A 40 -19.28 21.47 16.51
CA GLN A 40 -19.49 21.09 17.89
C GLN A 40 -18.48 20.02 18.32
N PHE A 41 -17.42 20.46 18.98
CA PHE A 41 -16.32 19.60 19.44
C PHE A 41 -16.49 19.09 20.87
N SER A 42 -17.50 19.58 21.62
CA SER A 42 -17.76 19.21 23.02
C SER A 42 -19.26 19.22 23.35
N GLY A 43 -19.66 18.39 24.33
CA GLY A 43 -21.03 18.34 24.84
C GLY A 43 -21.97 17.30 24.22
N THR A 44 -21.47 16.44 23.32
CA THR A 44 -22.24 15.36 22.68
C THR A 44 -21.90 13.98 23.26
N LEU A 45 -22.88 13.06 23.25
CA LEU A 45 -22.69 11.67 23.70
C LEU A 45 -21.64 10.92 22.86
N PHE A 46 -21.49 11.30 21.59
CA PHE A 46 -20.50 10.75 20.67
C PHE A 46 -19.39 11.77 20.38
N PRO A 47 -18.11 11.35 20.38
CA PRO A 47 -17.00 12.22 20.03
C PRO A 47 -17.05 12.62 18.56
N HIS A 48 -16.54 13.81 18.24
CA HIS A 48 -16.53 14.32 16.87
C HIS A 48 -15.75 13.36 15.95
N PRO A 49 -16.32 12.88 14.83
CA PRO A 49 -15.71 11.86 13.98
C PRO A 49 -14.34 12.28 13.42
N ALA A 50 -14.10 13.58 13.20
CA ALA A 50 -12.79 14.06 12.75
C ALA A 50 -11.64 13.90 13.76
N THR A 51 -11.92 13.71 15.06
CA THR A 51 -10.89 13.43 16.08
C THR A 51 -10.70 11.93 16.31
N THR A 52 -11.50 11.09 15.64
CA THR A 52 -11.40 9.63 15.77
C THR A 52 -10.21 9.09 14.98
N THR A 53 -9.63 8.01 15.49
CA THR A 53 -8.51 7.29 14.87
C THR A 53 -8.89 6.71 13.51
N CYS A 54 -10.16 6.32 13.32
CA CYS A 54 -10.70 5.81 12.07
C CYS A 54 -10.64 6.83 10.93
N PHE A 55 -10.90 8.11 11.23
CA PHE A 55 -10.78 9.20 10.25
C PHE A 55 -9.36 9.30 9.70
N TYR A 56 -8.36 9.38 10.57
CA TYR A 56 -6.96 9.42 10.17
C TYR A 56 -6.51 8.16 9.42
N GLY A 57 -7.02 6.99 9.82
CA GLY A 57 -6.79 5.73 9.11
C GLY A 57 -7.33 5.74 7.68
N GLY A 58 -8.52 6.31 7.45
CA GLY A 58 -9.11 6.45 6.12
C GLY A 58 -8.30 7.36 5.19
N PHE A 59 -7.81 8.49 5.70
CA PHE A 59 -6.90 9.35 4.93
C PHE A 59 -5.56 8.67 4.65
N ALA A 60 -5.03 7.91 5.60
CA ALA A 60 -3.81 7.15 5.38
C ALA A 60 -3.97 6.10 4.27
N PHE A 61 -5.09 5.35 4.24
CA PHE A 61 -5.39 4.42 3.15
C PHE A 61 -5.52 5.14 1.79
N LEU A 62 -6.23 6.26 1.75
CA LEU A 62 -6.40 7.05 0.53
C LEU A 62 -5.06 7.58 0.01
N ALA A 63 -4.23 8.14 0.90
CA ALA A 63 -2.89 8.62 0.55
C ALA A 63 -2.02 7.48 -0.01
N ALA A 64 -2.02 6.31 0.65
CA ALA A 64 -1.31 5.14 0.16
C ALA A 64 -1.82 4.66 -1.21
N LEU A 65 -3.14 4.68 -1.43
CA LEU A 65 -3.75 4.31 -2.71
C LEU A 65 -3.32 5.26 -3.83
N ILE A 66 -3.42 6.58 -3.62
CA ILE A 66 -3.00 7.60 -4.59
C ILE A 66 -1.51 7.43 -4.91
N TRP A 67 -0.69 7.23 -3.87
CA TRP A 67 0.75 7.03 -4.03
C TRP A 67 1.06 5.75 -4.83
N ALA A 68 0.41 4.63 -4.50
CA ALA A 68 0.58 3.37 -5.23
C ALA A 68 0.20 3.49 -6.70
N VAL A 69 -0.90 4.19 -7.02
CA VAL A 69 -1.30 4.50 -8.41
C VAL A 69 -0.28 5.42 -9.08
N GLY A 70 0.23 6.43 -8.38
CA GLY A 70 1.27 7.34 -8.87
C GLY A 70 2.55 6.61 -9.27
N ILE A 71 3.02 5.66 -8.47
CA ILE A 71 4.23 4.88 -8.78
C ILE A 71 4.06 4.03 -10.04
N ARG A 72 2.84 3.63 -10.39
CA ARG A 72 2.59 2.91 -11.65
C ARG A 72 2.87 3.75 -12.89
N ARG A 73 2.68 5.07 -12.82
CA ARG A 73 2.93 6.00 -13.93
C ARG A 73 4.41 6.34 -14.12
N MET A 74 5.28 5.98 -13.18
CA MET A 74 6.72 6.25 -13.28
C MET A 74 7.39 5.29 -14.27
N ARG A 75 8.15 5.85 -15.23
CA ARG A 75 8.95 5.10 -16.21
C ARG A 75 10.34 4.72 -15.70
N ASP A 76 10.93 5.54 -14.82
CA ASP A 76 12.25 5.32 -14.25
C ASP A 76 12.20 4.21 -13.19
N SER A 77 12.89 3.10 -13.47
CA SER A 77 12.88 1.90 -12.64
C SER A 77 13.55 2.11 -11.27
N VAL A 78 14.61 2.93 -11.19
CA VAL A 78 15.33 3.22 -9.95
C VAL A 78 14.46 4.10 -9.04
N ARG A 79 13.86 5.16 -9.59
CA ARG A 79 12.90 5.99 -8.85
C ARG A 79 11.72 5.18 -8.37
N ARG A 80 11.22 4.23 -9.19
CA ARG A 80 10.10 3.36 -8.84
C ARG A 80 10.40 2.53 -7.58
N VAL A 81 11.57 1.91 -7.50
CA VAL A 81 11.98 1.10 -6.34
C VAL A 81 12.10 1.96 -5.08
N ARG A 82 12.70 3.15 -5.18
CA ARG A 82 12.83 4.07 -4.03
C ARG A 82 11.46 4.52 -3.51
N GLN A 83 10.55 4.89 -4.41
CA GLN A 83 9.19 5.30 -4.04
C GLN A 83 8.39 4.14 -3.46
N TRP A 84 8.60 2.91 -3.96
CA TRP A 84 7.95 1.72 -3.39
C TRP A 84 8.46 1.41 -1.98
N LEU A 85 9.74 1.65 -1.70
CA LEU A 85 10.29 1.53 -0.34
C LEU A 85 9.66 2.55 0.60
N LEU A 86 9.48 3.80 0.16
CA LEU A 86 8.77 4.83 0.93
C LEU A 86 7.31 4.44 1.20
N LEU A 87 6.61 3.89 0.20
CA LEU A 87 5.26 3.36 0.36
C LEU A 87 5.22 2.24 1.42
N VAL A 88 6.17 1.31 1.39
CA VAL A 88 6.27 0.24 2.41
C VAL A 88 6.52 0.84 3.78
N SER A 89 7.44 1.80 3.93
CA SER A 89 7.67 2.49 5.21
C SER A 89 6.41 3.21 5.72
N PHE A 90 5.66 3.86 4.84
CA PHE A 90 4.39 4.50 5.17
C PHE A 90 3.35 3.47 5.65
N LEU A 91 3.25 2.33 4.96
CA LEU A 91 2.35 1.23 5.36
C LEU A 91 2.74 0.61 6.71
N ILE A 92 4.05 0.51 7.02
CA ILE A 92 4.52 0.07 8.34
C ILE A 92 4.08 1.05 9.42
N ALA A 93 4.25 2.35 9.19
CA ALA A 93 3.82 3.38 10.14
C ALA A 93 2.29 3.34 10.37
N GLY A 94 1.50 3.24 9.29
CA GLY A 94 0.05 3.11 9.38
C GLY A 94 -0.39 1.82 10.07
N MET A 95 0.30 0.70 9.82
CA MET A 95 0.08 -0.58 10.47
C MET A 95 0.31 -0.49 11.98
N LEU A 96 1.44 0.07 12.41
CA LEU A 96 1.75 0.26 13.83
C LEU A 96 0.70 1.15 14.50
N PHE A 97 0.36 2.27 13.87
CA PHE A 97 -0.68 3.17 14.36
C PHE A 97 -2.04 2.46 14.51
N ALA A 98 -2.47 1.70 13.50
CA ALA A 98 -3.74 0.97 13.54
C ALA A 98 -3.74 -0.11 14.63
N TRP A 99 -2.67 -0.89 14.75
CA TRP A 99 -2.56 -1.94 15.77
C TRP A 99 -2.44 -1.41 17.19
N THR A 100 -1.73 -0.29 17.41
CA THR A 100 -1.70 0.35 18.73
C THR A 100 -3.10 0.79 19.15
N ASN A 101 -3.87 1.42 18.25
CA ASN A 101 -5.23 1.86 18.56
C ASN A 101 -6.22 0.69 18.74
N ALA A 102 -6.12 -0.34 17.91
CA ALA A 102 -6.89 -1.58 18.08
C ALA A 102 -6.55 -2.27 19.40
N GLY A 103 -5.27 -2.36 19.75
CA GLY A 103 -4.79 -2.93 21.02
C GLY A 103 -5.28 -2.15 22.23
N LEU A 104 -5.25 -0.81 22.20
CA LEU A 104 -5.82 0.02 23.27
C LEU A 104 -7.32 -0.24 23.44
N THR A 105 -8.06 -0.41 22.35
CA THR A 105 -9.49 -0.75 22.39
C THR A 105 -9.71 -2.13 23.01
N LEU A 106 -8.86 -3.09 22.64
CA LEU A 106 -8.89 -4.45 23.19
C LEU A 106 -8.62 -4.46 24.69
N VAL A 107 -7.59 -3.73 25.14
CA VAL A 107 -7.26 -3.60 26.57
C VAL A 107 -8.44 -2.98 27.33
N LYS A 108 -9.00 -1.88 26.83
CA LYS A 108 -10.18 -1.23 27.43
C LYS A 108 -11.35 -2.19 27.57
N PHE A 109 -11.63 -2.98 26.54
CA PHE A 109 -12.68 -3.99 26.53
C PHE A 109 -12.47 -5.05 27.63
N TYR A 110 -11.26 -5.58 27.78
CA TYR A 110 -10.97 -6.60 28.80
C TYR A 110 -10.86 -6.04 30.22
N THR A 111 -10.56 -4.75 30.39
CA THR A 111 -10.50 -4.09 31.71
C THR A 111 -11.85 -3.54 32.17
N ALA A 112 -12.88 -3.54 31.31
CA ALA A 112 -14.20 -3.02 31.65
C ALA A 112 -14.96 -4.01 32.55
N ALA A 113 -15.58 -3.50 33.63
CA ALA A 113 -16.14 -4.29 34.74
C ALA A 113 -17.38 -5.16 34.39
N SER A 114 -17.86 -5.13 33.14
CA SER A 114 -19.04 -5.89 32.70
C SER A 114 -18.90 -6.53 31.30
N GLY A 115 -17.70 -6.49 30.69
CA GLY A 115 -17.53 -6.94 29.29
C GLY A 115 -18.20 -6.03 28.25
N GLU A 116 -18.74 -4.87 28.68
CA GLU A 116 -19.27 -3.82 27.81
C GLU A 116 -18.18 -2.76 27.61
N GLY A 117 -17.35 -2.95 26.58
CA GLY A 117 -16.40 -1.94 26.14
C GLY A 117 -17.01 -0.99 25.12
N VAL A 118 -16.75 0.31 25.26
CA VAL A 118 -17.08 1.29 24.23
C VAL A 118 -16.02 1.29 23.12
N SER A 119 -16.47 1.29 21.86
CA SER A 119 -15.60 1.43 20.68
C SER A 119 -15.02 2.84 20.56
N CYS A 120 -14.03 3.01 19.68
CA CYS A 120 -13.53 4.34 19.29
C CYS A 120 -14.64 5.29 18.78
N SER A 121 -15.76 4.72 18.31
CA SER A 121 -16.95 5.46 17.85
C SER A 121 -18.06 5.55 18.91
N GLY A 122 -17.77 5.25 20.18
CA GLY A 122 -18.73 5.37 21.31
C GLY A 122 -19.83 4.31 21.34
N VAL A 123 -19.78 3.30 20.46
CA VAL A 123 -20.79 2.22 20.39
C VAL A 123 -20.37 1.06 21.30
N LEU A 124 -21.33 0.46 22.02
CA LEU A 124 -21.10 -0.77 22.80
C LEU A 124 -20.64 -1.91 21.88
N ILE A 125 -19.55 -2.55 22.27
CA ILE A 125 -18.98 -3.70 21.56
C ILE A 125 -19.39 -4.97 22.31
N THR A 126 -19.83 -5.99 21.57
CA THR A 126 -19.99 -7.37 22.08
C THR A 126 -18.82 -8.28 21.69
N ASN A 127 -18.09 -7.94 20.61
CA ASN A 127 -16.93 -8.70 20.14
C ASN A 127 -15.82 -7.75 19.63
N PRO A 128 -14.60 -7.80 20.20
CA PRO A 128 -13.50 -6.90 19.81
C PRO A 128 -12.95 -7.17 18.40
N PHE A 129 -13.14 -8.37 17.86
CA PHE A 129 -12.63 -8.75 16.52
C PHE A 129 -13.50 -8.22 15.38
N THR A 130 -14.75 -7.85 15.63
CA THR A 130 -15.64 -7.25 14.62
C THR A 130 -15.58 -5.73 14.62
N THR A 131 -14.63 -5.14 15.35
CA THR A 131 -14.49 -3.69 15.42
C THR A 131 -13.86 -3.12 14.15
N PRO A 132 -14.26 -1.90 13.73
CA PRO A 132 -13.67 -1.26 12.55
C PRO A 132 -12.15 -1.06 12.69
N CYS A 133 -11.66 -0.83 13.91
CA CYS A 133 -10.22 -0.73 14.19
C CYS A 133 -9.48 -2.03 13.87
N PHE A 134 -10.01 -3.18 14.29
CA PHE A 134 -9.37 -4.48 14.03
C PHE A 134 -9.38 -4.83 12.54
N ILE A 135 -10.50 -4.61 11.86
CA ILE A 135 -10.62 -4.85 10.41
C ILE A 135 -9.68 -3.92 9.64
N GLY A 136 -9.64 -2.62 9.98
CA GLY A 136 -8.72 -1.66 9.36
C GLY A 136 -7.25 -2.03 9.58
N ALA A 137 -6.88 -2.44 10.79
CA ALA A 137 -5.53 -2.92 11.11
C ALA A 137 -5.14 -4.17 10.32
N SER A 138 -6.09 -5.10 10.13
CA SER A 138 -5.90 -6.31 9.32
C SER A 138 -5.71 -5.98 7.83
N LEU A 139 -6.45 -5.01 7.30
CA LEU A 139 -6.31 -4.55 5.91
C LEU A 139 -4.97 -3.83 5.67
N PHE A 140 -4.48 -3.08 6.67
CA PHE A 140 -3.15 -2.47 6.63
C PHE A 140 -2.05 -3.55 6.58
N LEU A 141 -2.17 -4.57 7.44
CA LEU A 141 -1.25 -5.71 7.46
C LEU A 141 -1.23 -6.43 6.11
N LEU A 142 -2.40 -6.74 5.56
CA LEU A 142 -2.51 -7.41 4.27
C LEU A 142 -1.87 -6.58 3.15
N SER A 143 -2.18 -5.28 3.11
CA SER A 143 -1.61 -4.35 2.13
C SER A 143 -0.09 -4.25 2.25
N LEU A 144 0.44 -4.24 3.48
CA LEU A 144 1.87 -4.23 3.77
C LEU A 144 2.54 -5.51 3.26
N ILE A 145 1.99 -6.69 3.57
CA ILE A 145 2.55 -7.98 3.13
C ILE A 145 2.65 -8.02 1.60
N ILE A 146 1.55 -7.69 0.90
CA ILE A 146 1.52 -7.68 -0.57
C ILE A 146 2.53 -6.66 -1.12
N SER A 147 2.61 -5.47 -0.51
CA SER A 147 3.53 -4.41 -0.94
C SER A 147 5.01 -4.80 -0.75
N VAL A 148 5.35 -5.52 0.33
CA VAL A 148 6.69 -6.06 0.57
C VAL A 148 7.07 -7.08 -0.51
N PHE A 149 6.15 -7.99 -0.87
CA PHE A 149 6.41 -8.92 -1.97
C PHE A 149 6.58 -8.20 -3.31
N ALA A 150 5.76 -7.19 -3.59
CA ALA A 150 5.90 -6.37 -4.80
C ALA A 150 7.25 -5.62 -4.83
N TYR A 151 7.69 -5.07 -3.69
CA TYR A 151 8.99 -4.43 -3.55
C TYR A 151 10.15 -5.39 -3.86
N ARG A 152 10.13 -6.59 -3.28
CA ARG A 152 11.17 -7.60 -3.49
C ARG A 152 11.26 -8.02 -4.96
N ALA A 153 10.11 -8.18 -5.63
CA ALA A 153 10.06 -8.48 -7.05
C ALA A 153 10.64 -7.34 -7.91
N LEU A 154 10.24 -6.09 -7.66
CA LEU A 154 10.74 -4.91 -8.37
C LEU A 154 12.25 -4.72 -8.20
N ARG A 155 12.77 -4.92 -6.98
CA ARG A 155 14.21 -4.78 -6.70
C ARG A 155 15.04 -5.85 -7.42
N ALA A 156 14.52 -7.07 -7.50
CA ALA A 156 15.20 -8.16 -8.22
C ALA A 156 15.34 -7.83 -9.72
N ASP A 157 14.31 -7.25 -10.33
CA ASP A 157 14.32 -6.83 -11.74
C ASP A 157 15.38 -5.75 -12.01
N VAL A 158 15.41 -4.68 -11.20
CA VAL A 158 16.40 -3.59 -11.36
C VAL A 158 17.85 -4.08 -11.19
N ASN A 159 18.09 -5.02 -10.28
CA ASN A 159 19.42 -5.60 -10.08
C ASN A 159 19.87 -6.43 -11.29
N GLN A 160 18.95 -7.09 -12.00
CA GLN A 160 19.29 -7.83 -13.23
C GLN A 160 19.67 -6.88 -14.36
N ASP A 161 18.90 -5.81 -14.57
CA ASP A 161 19.21 -4.79 -15.59
C ASP A 161 20.58 -4.14 -15.36
N THR A 162 20.90 -3.83 -14.11
CA THR A 162 22.19 -3.21 -13.75
C THR A 162 23.37 -4.16 -13.99
N ARG A 163 23.19 -5.47 -13.78
CA ARG A 163 24.23 -6.47 -14.07
C ARG A 163 24.44 -6.68 -15.56
N GLY A 164 23.39 -6.58 -16.38
CA GLY A 164 23.51 -6.69 -17.84
C GLY A 164 24.33 -5.55 -18.45
N MET A 165 24.19 -4.33 -17.93
CA MET A 165 24.95 -3.16 -18.42
C MET A 165 26.44 -3.17 -18.02
N ASN A 166 26.78 -3.82 -16.89
CA ASN A 166 28.17 -3.89 -16.41
C ASN A 166 28.97 -5.07 -17.00
N ASN A 167 28.38 -5.88 -17.88
CA ASN A 167 29.09 -6.94 -18.60
C ASN A 167 29.14 -6.63 -20.10
N PRO A 168 30.09 -5.80 -20.58
CA PRO A 168 30.23 -5.48 -22.00
C PRO A 168 30.74 -6.65 -22.87
N THR A 169 30.96 -7.84 -22.30
CA THR A 169 31.75 -8.92 -22.91
C THR A 169 30.96 -9.89 -23.82
N THR A 170 29.86 -9.47 -24.44
CA THR A 170 29.16 -10.31 -25.45
C THR A 170 28.62 -9.47 -26.63
N GLY A 171 29.50 -8.70 -27.24
CA GLY A 171 29.23 -8.05 -28.52
C GLY A 171 30.53 -7.79 -29.29
N GLY A 172 31.02 -8.80 -30.02
CA GLY A 172 32.01 -8.59 -31.08
C GLY A 172 33.27 -9.45 -31.03
N THR A 173 33.15 -10.78 -31.09
CA THR A 173 34.20 -11.63 -31.67
C THR A 173 33.55 -12.77 -32.45
N ALA A 174 34.07 -13.00 -33.66
CA ALA A 174 33.72 -14.01 -34.66
C ALA A 174 32.63 -13.60 -35.67
N GLU A 175 33.04 -12.84 -36.70
CA GLU A 175 32.95 -13.34 -38.08
C GLU A 175 33.89 -12.51 -38.98
N ALA A 176 35.15 -12.94 -39.06
CA ALA A 176 36.10 -12.49 -40.07
C ALA A 176 37.02 -13.65 -40.42
N ALA A 177 37.27 -13.76 -41.73
CA ALA A 177 38.23 -14.62 -42.41
C ALA A 177 37.80 -16.08 -42.67
N ASP A 178 37.18 -16.27 -43.83
CA ASP A 178 37.71 -17.25 -44.78
C ASP A 178 38.19 -16.51 -46.04
N THR A 179 39.39 -16.89 -46.46
CA THR A 179 40.23 -16.26 -47.49
C THR A 179 40.49 -17.31 -48.55
N GLU A 180 40.11 -17.12 -49.82
CA GLU A 180 40.75 -17.76 -50.98
C GLU A 180 40.23 -17.07 -52.26
N SER A 181 40.98 -16.18 -52.91
CA SER A 181 42.11 -16.39 -53.86
C SER A 181 41.68 -16.77 -55.30
N ALA A 182 42.11 -15.89 -56.22
CA ALA A 182 42.55 -16.10 -57.60
C ALA A 182 41.52 -16.36 -58.72
N GLY A 183 41.65 -15.54 -59.78
CA GLY A 183 41.01 -15.74 -61.09
C GLY A 183 41.14 -14.51 -61.99
N GLU A 184 42.34 -14.30 -62.55
CA GLU A 184 42.62 -13.41 -63.70
C GLU A 184 41.86 -13.83 -64.98
N ILE A 185 42.02 -12.99 -66.03
CA ILE A 185 41.91 -13.23 -67.50
C ILE A 185 40.61 -12.65 -68.12
N SER A 186 40.69 -11.48 -68.77
CA SER A 186 40.76 -11.26 -70.26
C SER A 186 39.41 -11.55 -70.95
N THR A 187 38.84 -10.80 -71.90
CA THR A 187 39.35 -10.02 -73.05
C THR A 187 38.13 -9.37 -73.75
N ASP A 188 38.36 -8.25 -74.45
CA ASP A 188 37.71 -7.78 -75.69
C ASP A 188 36.26 -8.21 -76.04
N SER A 189 35.38 -7.22 -76.20
CA SER A 189 34.78 -6.78 -77.49
C SER A 189 33.66 -5.75 -77.27
#